data_AF-A0A4R3H1L3-F1
#
_entry.id   AF-A0A4R3H1L3-F1
#
_cell.length_a   1.000
_cell.length_b   1.000
_cell.length_c   1.000
_cell.angle_alpha   90.00
_cell.angle_beta   90.00
_cell.angle_gamma   90.00
#
_symmetry.space_group_name_H-M   'P 1'
#
loop_
_entity.id
_entity.type
_entity.pdbx_description
1 polymer ?
#
loop_
_entity_poly.entity_id
_entity_poly.type
_entity_poly.pdbx_seq_one_letter_code
_entity_poly.pdbx_strand_id
1 'polypeptide(L)' 'MPDAAYQELAKLWEAVFGERPPVVAEPGLTAQILVRCLPPVEPYGFEAEGGADS' A
#
# COMPACT_ATOMS: atom_id res chain seq x y z
N MET A 1 13.20 -9.22 -17.47
CA MET A 1 12.31 -8.07 -17.27
C MET A 1 11.87 -8.09 -15.81
N PRO A 2 12.06 -7.03 -15.02
CA PRO A 2 11.51 -6.99 -13.66
C PRO A 2 10.00 -7.15 -13.74
N ASP A 3 9.45 -7.95 -12.84
CA ASP A 3 8.03 -8.28 -12.79
C ASP A 3 7.17 -7.01 -12.75
N ALA A 4 6.08 -6.95 -13.52
CA ALA A 4 5.19 -5.80 -13.55
C ALA A 4 4.59 -5.52 -12.16
N ALA A 5 4.34 -6.56 -11.37
CA ALA A 5 3.89 -6.42 -9.98
C ALA A 5 4.94 -5.72 -9.10
N TYR A 6 6.22 -5.99 -9.34
CA TYR A 6 7.32 -5.35 -8.62
C TYR A 6 7.43 -3.86 -8.96
N GLN A 7 7.17 -3.48 -10.20
CA GLN A 7 7.18 -2.07 -10.62
C GLN A 7 6.03 -1.27 -9.98
N GLU A 8 4.83 -1.83 -9.92
CA GLU A 8 3.70 -1.17 -9.26
C GLU A 8 3.91 -1.04 -7.75
N LEU A 9 4.49 -2.08 -7.12
CA LEU A 9 4.88 -2.03 -5.71
C LEU A 9 5.92 -0.94 -5.43
N ALA A 10 6.92 -0.81 -6.29
CA ALA A 10 7.95 0.20 -6.16
C ALA A 10 7.39 1.63 -6.24
N LYS A 11 6.45 1.88 -7.16
CA LYS A 11 5.78 3.18 -7.27
C LYS A 11 4.94 3.51 -6.03
N LEU A 12 4.20 2.53 -5.50
CA LEU A 12 3.37 2.74 -4.32
C LEU A 12 4.23 3.02 -3.07
N TRP A 13 5.35 2.30 -2.92
CA TRP A 13 6.28 2.53 -1.82
C TRP A 13 6.91 3.93 -1.88
N GLU A 14 7.36 4.36 -3.06
CA GLU A 14 7.94 5.68 -3.25
C GLU A 14 6.93 6.80 -2.96
N ALA A 15 5.66 6.62 -3.32
CA ALA A 15 4.60 7.58 -3.01
C ALA A 15 4.33 7.73 -1.51
N VAL A 16 4.45 6.65 -0.73
CA VAL A 16 4.18 6.65 0.72
C VAL A 16 5.40 7.11 1.52
N PHE A 17 6.59 6.64 1.17
CA PHE A 17 7.80 6.79 2.00
C PHE A 17 8.87 7.71 1.39
N GLY A 18 8.76 8.09 0.11
CA GLY A 18 9.73 8.96 -0.57
C GLY A 18 11.08 8.29 -0.90
N GLU A 19 11.16 6.97 -0.79
CA GLU A 19 12.36 6.17 -1.10
C GLU A 19 12.00 4.94 -1.94
N ARG A 20 12.98 4.15 -2.38
CA ARG A 20 12.71 2.88 -3.06
C ARG A 20 12.57 1.74 -2.04
N PRO A 21 11.68 0.75 -2.29
CA PRO A 21 11.56 -0.38 -1.38
C PRO A 21 12.84 -1.23 -1.39
N PRO A 22 13.25 -1.78 -0.23
CA PRO A 22 14.33 -2.75 -0.19
C PRO A 22 13.94 -3.98 -1.01
N VAL A 23 14.85 -4.41 -1.89
CA VAL A 23 14.67 -5.40 -2.98
C VAL A 23 14.17 -6.80 -2.52
N VAL A 24 14.01 -7.03 -1.22
CA VAL A 24 13.74 -8.35 -0.62
C VAL A 24 12.36 -8.45 0.03
N ALA A 25 11.48 -7.47 -0.17
CA ALA A 25 10.16 -7.52 0.46
C ALA A 25 9.20 -8.43 -0.33
N GLU A 26 8.55 -9.37 0.36
CA GLU A 26 7.53 -10.24 -0.20
C GLU A 26 6.38 -9.37 -0.75
N PRO A 27 6.12 -9.38 -2.08
CA PRO A 27 5.25 -8.39 -2.70
C PRO A 27 3.83 -8.32 -2.11
N GLY A 28 3.28 -9.47 -1.70
CA GLY A 28 1.96 -9.55 -1.10
C GLY A 28 1.88 -8.85 0.26
N LEU A 29 2.87 -9.08 1.13
CA LEU A 29 2.96 -8.45 2.45
C LEU A 29 3.23 -6.95 2.34
N THR A 30 4.11 -6.52 1.42
CA THR A 30 4.42 -5.10 1.23
C THR A 30 3.21 -4.31 0.74
N ALA A 31 2.44 -4.86 -0.20
CA ALA A 31 1.21 -4.22 -0.67
C ALA A 31 0.19 -4.01 0.46
N GLN A 32 0.03 -5.01 1.34
CA GLN A 32 -0.87 -4.91 2.50
C GLN A 32 -0.46 -3.82 3.49
N ILE A 33 0.84 -3.69 3.76
CA ILE A 33 1.37 -2.64 4.64
C ILE A 33 1.16 -1.27 4.01
N LEU A 34 1.47 -1.11 2.72
CA LEU A 34 1.30 0.15 2.01
C LEU A 34 -0.14 0.64 2.02
N VAL A 35 -1.10 -0.25 1.75
CA VAL A 35 -2.53 0.08 1.81
C VAL A 35 -2.94 0.59 3.20
N ARG A 36 -2.39 0.04 4.28
CA ARG A 36 -2.65 0.50 5.66
C ARG A 36 -2.04 1.87 5.99
N CYS A 37 -1.02 2.29 5.26
CA CYS A 37 -0.37 3.59 5.44
C CYS A 37 -1.03 4.72 4.63
N LEU A 38 -1.97 4.39 3.74
CA LEU A 38 -2.63 5.40 2.91
C LEU A 38 -3.55 6.29 3.76
N PRO A 39 -3.59 7.60 3.48
CA PRO A 39 -4.51 8.50 4.15
C PRO A 39 -5.97 8.13 3.79
N PRO A 40 -6.92 8.26 4.73
CA PRO A 40 -8.33 7.94 4.52
C PRO A 40 -9.04 9.06 3.74
N VAL A 41 -8.51 9.41 2.57
CA VAL A 41 -9.03 10.44 1.68
C VAL A 41 -9.19 9.83 0.30
N GLU A 42 -10.18 10.28 -0.50
CA GLU A 42 -10.31 9.77 -1.87
C GLU A 42 -9.02 9.97 -2.69
N PRO A 43 -8.57 8.94 -3.44
CA PRO A 43 -9.26 7.68 -3.75
C PRO A 43 -8.99 6.52 -2.77
N TYR A 44 -8.29 6.74 -1.66
CA TYR A 44 -7.78 5.70 -0.75
C TYR A 44 -8.52 5.61 0.59
N GLY A 45 -9.64 6.32 0.74
CA GLY A 45 -10.56 6.15 1.86
C GLY A 45 -11.37 4.86 1.71
N PHE A 46 -11.04 3.83 2.49
CA PHE A 46 -12.02 2.79 2.86
C PHE A 46 -12.61 3.23 4.19
N GLU A 47 -13.86 3.70 4.21
CA GLU A 47 -14.57 3.84 5.47
C GLU A 47 -14.68 2.44 6.09
N ALA A 48 -13.92 2.19 7.14
CA ALA A 48 -14.21 1.06 8.01
C ALA A 48 -15.57 1.37 8.62
N GLU A 49 -16.63 0.70 8.12
CA GLU A 49 -17.99 0.85 8.63
C GLU A 49 -17.96 0.93 10.15
N GLY A 50 -18.40 2.08 10.67
CA GLY A 50 -18.44 2.33 12.09
C GLY A 50 -19.28 1.27 12.78
N GLY A 51 -18.69 0.67 13.83
CA GLY A 51 -19.41 0.21 15.01
C GLY A 51 -20.55 -0.76 14.78
N ALA A 52 -20.26 -2.05 14.93
CA ALA A 52 -21.21 -2.95 15.56
C ALA A 52 -21.45 -2.45 16.99
N ASP A 53 -22.51 -1.66 17.20
CA ASP A 53 -23.31 -1.70 18.42
C ASP A 53 -24.70 -1.11 18.12
N SER A 54 -25.73 -1.95 18.14
CA SER A 54 -27.16 -1.61 18.14
C SER A 54 -27.90 -2.68 18.92
#